data_AF-A0A0F8VUR4-F1
#
_entry.id   AF-A0A0F8VUR4-F1
#
_cell.length_a   1.000
_cell.length_b   1.000
_cell.length_c   1.000
_cell.angle_alpha   90.00
_cell.angle_beta   90.00
_cell.angle_gamma   90.00
#
_symmetry.space_group_name_H-M   'P 1'
#
loop_
_entity.id
_entity.type
_entity.pdbx_description
1 polymer ?
#
loop_
_entity_poly.entity_id
_entity_poly.type
_entity_poly.pdbx_seq_one_letter_code
_entity_poly.pdbx_strand_id
1 'polypeptide(L)'
;MVSKYLQDMLENKLFDEVYLKELKDSISKVAKGQLTPKSVRKLIIDHKTYSFQKILGLFPFYHKRIKEKCSLEQFIGESMEENVNNDSKLKKELEEKNKFLEEIGVRVNNIYKKLELES
;
A
#
# COMPACT_ATOMS: atom_id res chain seq x y z
N MET A 1 2.69 -8.48 4.42
CA MET A 1 3.83 -9.18 3.77
C MET A 1 4.90 -8.17 3.42
N VAL A 2 6.11 -8.33 3.94
CA VAL A 2 7.27 -7.54 3.50
C VAL A 2 7.56 -7.90 2.04
N SER A 3 7.73 -6.92 1.14
CA SER A 3 7.97 -7.23 -0.27
C SER A 3 9.30 -7.99 -0.40
N LYS A 4 9.34 -9.07 -1.20
CA LYS A 4 10.54 -9.89 -1.45
C LYS A 4 11.80 -9.04 -1.73
N TYR A 5 11.64 -7.95 -2.48
CA TYR A 5 12.69 -6.97 -2.75
C TYR A 5 13.32 -6.31 -1.50
N LEU A 6 12.51 -5.99 -0.48
CA LEU A 6 13.01 -5.43 0.78
C LEU A 6 13.80 -6.49 1.56
N GLN A 7 13.30 -7.72 1.55
CA GLN A 7 13.98 -8.83 2.19
C GLN A 7 15.35 -9.07 1.53
N ASP A 8 15.40 -9.16 0.21
CA ASP A 8 16.65 -9.32 -0.55
C ASP A 8 17.63 -8.15 -0.31
N MET A 9 17.14 -6.91 -0.23
CA MET A 9 17.98 -5.74 0.09
C MET A 9 18.53 -5.79 1.52
N LEU A 10 17.71 -6.18 2.51
CA LEU A 10 18.14 -6.29 3.89
C LEU A 10 19.14 -7.43 4.07
N GLU A 11 18.90 -8.56 3.40
CA GLU A 11 19.75 -9.74 3.47
C GLU A 11 21.15 -9.44 2.91
N ASN A 12 21.23 -8.79 1.74
CA ASN A 12 22.49 -8.31 1.16
C ASN A 12 23.23 -7.27 2.04
N LYS A 13 22.51 -6.54 2.91
CA LYS A 13 23.11 -5.56 3.82
C LYS A 13 23.51 -6.14 5.16
N LEU A 14 22.84 -7.19 5.63
CA LEU A 14 23.13 -7.87 6.89
C LEU A 14 24.20 -8.95 6.74
N PHE A 15 24.24 -9.61 5.58
CA PHE A 15 25.17 -10.69 5.25
C PHE A 15 26.17 -10.24 4.20
N ASP A 16 26.99 -9.25 4.55
CA ASP A 16 28.11 -8.82 3.72
C ASP A 16 29.21 -9.90 3.75
N GLU A 17 29.35 -10.66 2.65
CA GLU A 17 30.35 -11.72 2.51
C GLU A 17 31.78 -11.22 2.69
N VAL A 18 32.07 -9.98 2.29
CA VAL A 18 33.40 -9.37 2.43
C VAL A 18 33.73 -9.22 3.91
N TYR A 19 32.80 -8.65 4.68
CA TYR A 19 32.96 -8.53 6.13
C TYR A 19 33.07 -9.89 6.82
N LEU A 20 32.25 -10.87 6.44
CA LEU A 20 32.29 -12.20 7.05
C LEU A 20 33.66 -12.88 6.85
N LYS A 21 34.25 -12.70 5.66
CA LYS A 21 35.61 -13.16 5.37
C LYS A 21 36.64 -12.43 6.21
N GLU A 22 36.55 -11.10 6.30
CA GLU A 22 37.47 -10.27 7.07
C GLU A 22 37.40 -10.56 8.59
N LEU A 23 36.20 -10.84 9.10
CA LEU A 23 35.96 -11.29 10.47
C LEU A 23 36.60 -12.66 10.72
N LYS A 24 36.43 -13.62 9.81
CA LYS A 24 37.05 -14.94 9.89
C LYS A 24 38.58 -14.85 9.93
N ASP A 25 39.15 -14.02 9.06
CA ASP A 25 40.60 -13.80 9.00
C ASP A 25 41.12 -13.13 10.28
N SER A 26 40.36 -12.16 10.80
CA SER A 26 40.71 -11.47 12.05
C SER A 26 40.65 -12.39 13.27
N ILE A 27 39.65 -13.27 13.36
CA ILE A 27 39.55 -14.31 14.40
C ILE A 27 40.74 -15.27 14.30
N SER A 28 41.08 -15.70 13.08
CA SER A 28 42.22 -16.59 12.84
C SER A 28 43.55 -15.96 13.26
N LYS A 29 43.72 -14.65 13.03
CA LYS A 29 44.89 -13.87 13.47
C LYS A 29 44.95 -13.71 14.99
N VAL A 30 43.81 -13.60 15.68
CA VAL A 30 43.76 -13.62 17.15
C VAL A 30 44.20 -14.99 17.71
N ALA A 31 43.70 -16.08 17.12
CA ALA A 31 44.10 -17.43 17.54
C ALA A 31 45.62 -17.68 17.35
N LYS A 32 46.24 -17.00 16.37
CA LYS A 32 47.69 -17.03 16.12
C LYS A 32 48.49 -16.01 16.93
N GLY A 33 47.86 -15.23 17.82
CA GLY A 33 48.51 -14.19 18.62
C GLY A 33 48.96 -12.94 17.84
N GLN A 34 48.57 -12.82 16.56
CA GLN A 34 48.95 -11.72 15.68
C GLN A 34 48.06 -10.47 15.84
N LEU A 35 46.87 -10.64 16.44
CA LEU A 35 45.94 -9.56 16.75
C LEU A 35 45.42 -9.69 18.17
N THR A 36 45.04 -8.55 18.75
CA THR A 36 44.39 -8.54 20.06
C THR A 36 42.88 -8.77 19.91
N PRO A 37 42.23 -9.41 20.90
CA PRO A 37 40.77 -9.51 20.94
C PRO A 37 40.04 -8.15 20.88
N LYS A 38 40.67 -7.09 21.41
CA LYS A 38 40.14 -5.71 21.33
C LYS A 38 40.02 -5.24 19.87
N SER A 39 41.00 -5.56 19.03
CA SER A 39 40.98 -5.20 17.60
C SER A 39 39.80 -5.84 16.87
N VAL A 40 39.51 -7.11 17.15
CA VAL A 40 38.36 -7.83 16.55
C VAL A 40 37.03 -7.29 17.09
N ARG A 41 36.95 -6.98 18.39
CA ARG A 41 35.75 -6.36 18.97
C ARG A 41 35.46 -5.00 18.31
N LYS A 42 36.50 -4.20 18.04
CA LYS A 42 36.36 -2.93 17.32
C LYS A 42 35.83 -3.15 15.90
N LEU A 43 36.41 -4.08 15.15
CA LEU A 43 35.95 -4.45 13.80
C LEU A 43 34.45 -4.82 13.78
N ILE A 44 34.00 -5.61 14.75
CA ILE A 44 32.58 -6.00 14.88
C ILE A 44 31.68 -4.78 15.11
N ILE A 45 32.08 -3.88 16.02
CA ILE A 45 31.32 -2.67 16.36
C ILE A 45 31.25 -1.72 15.17
N ASP A 46 32.38 -1.50 14.49
CA ASP A 46 32.47 -0.61 13.33
C ASP A 46 31.56 -1.12 12.20
N HIS A 47 31.58 -2.44 11.93
CA HIS A 47 30.71 -3.05 10.93
C HIS A 47 29.22 -2.98 11.30
N LYS A 48 28.87 -3.23 12.57
CA LYS A 48 27.48 -3.11 13.06
C LYS A 48 26.99 -1.67 12.91
N THR A 49 27.82 -0.69 13.26
CA THR A 49 27.51 0.75 13.09
C THR A 49 27.26 1.09 11.63
N TYR A 50 28.13 0.63 10.73
CA TYR A 50 27.97 0.83 9.29
C TYR A 50 26.69 0.19 8.75
N SER A 51 26.40 -1.05 9.15
CA SER A 51 25.17 -1.76 8.77
C SER A 51 23.93 -1.00 9.22
N PHE A 52 23.92 -0.53 10.47
CA PHE A 52 22.82 0.28 11.01
C PHE A 52 22.63 1.58 10.24
N GLN A 53 23.70 2.30 9.91
CA GLN A 53 23.61 3.53 9.10
C GLN A 53 23.03 3.26 7.71
N LYS A 54 23.43 2.17 7.06
CA LYS A 54 22.89 1.78 5.75
C LYS A 54 21.41 1.42 5.83
N ILE A 55 21.00 0.70 6.87
CA ILE A 55 19.58 0.37 7.12
C ILE A 55 18.77 1.64 7.39
N LEU A 56 19.27 2.56 8.22
CA LEU A 56 18.64 3.84 8.49
C LEU A 56 18.49 4.69 7.22
N GLY A 57 19.45 4.63 6.30
CA GLY A 57 19.35 5.29 4.99
C GLY A 57 18.20 4.77 4.12
N LEU A 58 17.64 3.59 4.39
CA LEU A 58 16.48 3.06 3.68
C LEU A 58 15.16 3.62 4.21
N PHE A 59 15.11 4.08 5.47
CA PHE A 59 13.87 4.56 6.10
C PHE A 59 13.19 5.71 5.35
N PRO A 60 13.90 6.77 4.89
CA PRO A 60 13.27 7.86 4.14
C PRO A 60 12.62 7.38 2.84
N PHE A 61 13.28 6.46 2.12
CA PHE A 61 12.75 5.85 0.90
C PHE A 61 11.48 5.05 1.18
N TYR A 62 11.49 4.21 2.24
CA TYR A 62 10.31 3.45 2.64
C TYR A 62 9.17 4.34 3.15
N HIS A 63 9.48 5.37 3.94
CA HIS A 63 8.48 6.31 4.43
C HIS A 63 7.78 7.04 3.27
N LYS A 64 8.55 7.46 2.26
CA LYS A 64 8.00 8.06 1.04
C LYS A 64 7.11 7.07 0.26
N ARG A 65 7.58 5.83 0.07
CA ARG A 65 6.83 4.80 -0.66
C ARG A 65 5.55 4.36 0.05
N ILE A 66 5.57 4.30 1.39
CA ILE A 66 4.38 4.00 2.20
C ILE A 66 3.38 5.15 2.10
N LYS A 67 3.84 6.41 2.20
CA LYS A 67 2.97 7.58 1.99
C LYS A 67 2.31 7.57 0.62
N GLU A 68 3.08 7.30 -0.44
CA GLU A 68 2.55 7.20 -1.81
C GLU A 68 1.50 6.09 -1.94
N LYS A 69 1.77 4.90 -1.38
CA LYS A 69 0.79 3.79 -1.37
C LYS A 69 -0.47 4.11 -0.57
N CYS A 70 -0.33 4.65 0.64
CA CYS A 70 -1.48 5.04 1.45
C CYS A 70 -2.30 6.16 0.77
N SER A 71 -1.66 7.11 0.08
CA SER A 71 -2.38 8.15 -0.67
C SER A 71 -3.15 7.59 -1.86
N LEU A 72 -2.62 6.56 -2.53
CA LEU A 72 -3.32 5.85 -3.60
C LEU A 72 -4.48 5.00 -3.07
N GLU A 73 -4.28 4.31 -1.95
CA GLU A 73 -5.34 3.52 -1.29
C GLU A 73 -6.47 4.42 -0.77
N GLN A 74 -6.16 5.60 -0.21
CA GLN A 74 -7.15 6.60 0.18
C GLN A 74 -7.91 7.16 -1.03
N PHE A 75 -7.21 7.52 -2.10
CA PHE A 75 -7.85 8.00 -3.35
C PHE A 75 -8.78 6.96 -3.96
N ILE A 76 -8.39 5.68 -3.98
CA ILE A 76 -9.23 4.59 -4.48
C ILE A 76 -10.43 4.35 -3.54
N GLY A 77 -10.22 4.37 -2.23
CA GLY A 77 -11.27 4.20 -1.22
C GLY A 77 -12.34 5.30 -1.28
N GLU A 78 -11.93 6.56 -1.36
CA GLU A 78 -12.83 7.72 -1.51
C GLU A 78 -13.60 7.65 -2.84
N SER A 79 -12.94 7.28 -3.94
CA SER A 79 -13.60 7.12 -5.24
C SER A 79 -14.62 5.98 -5.27
N MET A 80 -14.43 4.91 -4.47
CA MET A 80 -15.40 3.81 -4.37
C MET A 80 -16.60 4.21 -3.52
N GLU A 81 -16.41 4.92 -2.41
CA GLU A 81 -17.52 5.40 -1.58
C GLU A 81 -18.38 6.46 -2.29
N GLU A 82 -17.76 7.37 -3.05
CA GLU A 82 -18.49 8.34 -3.89
C GLU A 82 -19.30 7.67 -5.00
N ASN A 83 -18.77 6.64 -5.66
CA ASN A 83 -19.49 5.92 -6.71
C ASN A 83 -20.67 5.10 -6.16
N VAL A 84 -20.53 4.45 -5.01
CA VAL A 84 -21.63 3.70 -4.36
C VAL A 84 -22.78 4.63 -3.94
N ASN A 85 -22.48 5.84 -3.47
CA ASN A 85 -23.50 6.83 -3.10
C ASN A 85 -24.20 7.44 -4.33
N ASN A 86 -23.48 7.67 -5.42
CA ASN A 86 -24.08 8.19 -6.66
C ASN A 86 -25.02 7.19 -7.32
N ASP A 87 -24.68 5.89 -7.34
CA ASP A 87 -25.55 4.83 -7.88
C ASP A 87 -26.85 4.69 -7.08
N SER A 88 -26.77 4.80 -5.75
CA SER A 88 -27.94 4.81 -4.86
C SER A 88 -28.88 5.98 -5.15
N LYS A 89 -28.33 7.18 -5.35
CA LYS A 89 -29.10 8.40 -5.64
C LYS A 89 -29.76 8.34 -7.01
N LEU A 90 -29.03 7.92 -8.05
CA LEU A 90 -29.54 7.75 -9.41
C LEU A 90 -30.67 6.71 -9.46
N LYS A 91 -30.54 5.62 -8.71
CA LYS A 91 -31.56 4.58 -8.63
C LYS A 91 -32.87 5.09 -8.01
N LYS A 92 -32.79 5.89 -6.94
CA LYS A 92 -33.97 6.52 -6.33
C LYS A 92 -34.65 7.51 -7.29
N GLU A 93 -33.86 8.34 -7.97
CA GLU A 93 -34.40 9.30 -8.93
C GLU A 93 -35.09 8.60 -10.12
N LEU A 94 -34.55 7.46 -10.58
CA LEU A 94 -35.16 6.65 -11.62
C LEU A 94 -36.49 6.02 -11.17
N GLU A 95 -36.55 5.53 -9.93
CA GLU A 95 -37.75 4.94 -9.35
C GLU A 95 -38.88 5.98 -9.19
N GLU A 96 -38.55 7.19 -8.73
CA GLU A 96 -39.50 8.30 -8.62
C GLU A 96 -40.02 8.74 -10.00
N LYS A 97 -39.15 8.82 -11.02
CA LYS A 97 -39.56 9.17 -12.39
C LYS A 97 -40.44 8.10 -13.02
N ASN A 98 -40.16 6.82 -12.80
CA ASN A 98 -41.00 5.72 -13.31
C ASN A 98 -42.40 5.76 -12.70
N LYS A 99 -42.51 5.97 -11.38
CA LYS A 99 -43.80 6.10 -10.70
C LYS A 99 -44.62 7.26 -11.25
N PHE A 100 -43.98 8.40 -11.49
CA PHE A 100 -44.65 9.56 -12.10
C PHE A 100 -45.17 9.27 -13.52
N LEU A 101 -44.38 8.55 -14.34
CA LEU A 101 -44.80 8.14 -15.68
C LEU A 101 -46.00 7.19 -15.65
N GLU A 102 -46.04 6.25 -14.70
CA GLU A 102 -47.20 5.38 -14.49
C GLU A 102 -48.45 6.19 -14.12
N GLU A 103 -48.33 7.15 -13.20
CA GLU A 103 -49.44 8.02 -12.81
C GLU A 103 -49.96 8.86 -14.00
N ILE A 104 -49.07 9.38 -14.84
CA ILE A 104 -49.46 10.07 -16.08
C ILE A 104 -50.15 9.09 -17.03
N GLY A 105 -49.59 7.90 -17.25
CA GLY A 105 -50.17 6.90 -18.13
C GLY A 105 -51.59 6.51 -17.73
N VAL A 106 -51.85 6.33 -16.44
CA VAL A 106 -53.19 6.07 -15.90
C VAL A 106 -54.13 7.25 -16.15
N ARG A 107 -53.67 8.49 -15.91
CA ARG A 107 -54.49 9.69 -16.15
C ARG A 107 -54.84 9.86 -17.63
N VAL A 108 -53.87 9.68 -18.53
CA VAL A 108 -54.09 9.77 -19.98
C VAL A 108 -55.05 8.68 -20.46
N ASN A 109 -54.88 7.44 -20.01
CA ASN A 109 -55.79 6.35 -20.35
C ASN A 109 -57.22 6.61 -19.85
N ASN A 110 -57.37 7.19 -18.65
CA ASN A 110 -58.68 7.56 -18.11
C ASN A 110 -59.33 8.71 -18.91
N ILE A 111 -58.56 9.68 -19.40
CA ILE A 111 -59.05 10.74 -20.28
C ILE A 111 -59.47 10.13 -21.63
N TYR A 112 -58.64 9.27 -22.22
CA TYR A 112 -58.94 8.59 -23.47
C TYR A 112 -60.23 7.76 -23.39
N LYS A 113 -60.39 6.95 -22.35
CA LYS A 113 -61.63 6.17 -22.11
C LYS A 113 -62.86 7.04 -21.94
N LYS A 114 -62.74 8.22 -21.31
CA LYS A 114 -63.85 9.17 -21.19
C LYS A 114 -64.24 9.74 -22.56
N LEU A 115 -63.25 10.07 -23.39
CA LEU A 115 -63.49 10.58 -24.76
C LEU A 115 -64.12 9.53 -25.68
N GLU A 116 -63.74 8.25 -25.55
CA GLU A 116 -64.38 7.14 -26.29
C GLU A 116 -65.81 6.84 -25.83
N LEU A 117 -66.17 7.12 -24.58
CA LEU A 117 -67.53 6.94 -24.04
C LEU A 117 -68.47 8.11 -24.36
N GLU A 118 -67.92 9.27 -24.75
CA GLU A 118 -68.67 10.48 -25.14
C GLU A 118 -68.78 10.67 -26.66
N SER A 119 -68.24 9.73 -27.46
CA SER A 119 -68.44 9.64 -28.93
C SER A 119 -69.47 8.57 -29.29
#